data_AF-A0A920Q4J8-F1
#
_entry.id   AF-A0A920Q4J8-F1
#
_cell.length_a   1.000
_cell.length_b   1.000
_cell.length_c   1.000
_cell.angle_alpha   90.00
_cell.angle_beta   90.00
_cell.angle_gamma   90.00
#
_symmetry.space_group_name_H-M   'P 1'
#
loop_
_entity.id
_entity.type
_entity.pdbx_description
1 polymer ?
#
loop_
_entity_poly.entity_id
_entity_poly.type
_entity_poly.pdbx_seq_one_letter_code
_entity_poly.pdbx_strand_id
1 'polypeptide(L)' 'MEHLDLSDITFFGQDWGGPIATAFTVRHPERVKRMVYANSLAGYGRINMKTQPR' A
#
# COMPACT_ATOMS: atom_id res chain seq x y z
N MET A 1 -3.07 3.14 15.12
CA MET A 1 -4.35 3.00 14.39
C MET A 1 -5.38 2.19 15.16
N GLU A 2 -4.97 1.16 15.89
CA GLU A 2 -5.90 0.30 16.63
C GLU A 2 -6.77 1.07 17.64
N HIS A 3 -6.21 2.08 18.31
CA HIS A 3 -6.97 2.97 19.19
C HIS A 3 -8.02 3.85 18.48
N LEU A 4 -7.89 4.06 17.17
CA LEU A 4 -8.82 4.88 16.37
C LEU A 4 -9.87 4.05 15.63
N ASP A 5 -9.70 2.73 15.58
CA ASP A 5 -10.56 1.77 14.86
C ASP A 5 -11.08 2.24 13.48
N LEU A 6 -10.16 2.76 12.67
CA LEU A 6 -10.52 3.30 11.35
C LEU A 6 -10.72 2.18 10.33
N SER A 7 -11.79 2.32 9.55
CA SER A 7 -12.12 1.53 8.36
C SER A 7 -12.28 2.43 7.13
N ASP A 8 -12.33 1.84 5.94
CA ASP A 8 -12.51 2.57 4.66
C ASP A 8 -11.44 3.66 4.39
N ILE A 9 -10.23 3.44 4.89
CA ILE A 9 -9.13 4.42 4.84
C ILE A 9 -8.76 4.72 3.39
N THR A 10 -8.55 6.00 3.10
CA THR A 10 -7.97 6.47 1.83
C THR A 10 -6.61 7.09 2.11
N PHE A 11 -5.55 6.46 1.62
CA PHE A 11 -4.20 7.01 1.72
C PHE A 11 -3.86 7.87 0.51
N PHE A 12 -3.26 9.03 0.78
CA PHE A 12 -2.56 9.84 -0.21
C PHE A 12 -1.07 9.80 0.12
N GLY A 13 -0.29 9.04 -0.63
CA GLY A 13 1.14 8.85 -0.43
C GLY A 13 1.96 9.74 -1.37
N GLN A 14 2.70 10.68 -0.81
CA GLN A 14 3.67 11.51 -1.52
C GLN A 14 5.10 11.08 -1.14
N ASP A 15 6.01 10.98 -2.12
CA ASP A 15 7.40 10.55 -1.91
C ASP A 15 7.51 9.23 -1.11
N TRP A 16 8.16 9.21 0.07
CA TRP A 16 8.22 8.03 0.93
C TRP A 16 6.88 7.60 1.56
N GLY A 17 5.85 8.44 1.45
CA GLY A 17 4.50 8.11 1.89
C GLY A 17 3.87 6.93 1.14
N GLY A 18 4.18 6.75 -0.16
CA GLY A 18 3.65 5.62 -0.93
C GLY A 18 4.16 4.27 -0.44
N PRO A 19 5.48 4.05 -0.28
CA PRO A 19 6.01 2.79 0.24
C PRO A 19 5.49 2.47 1.65
N ILE A 20 5.40 3.47 2.51
CA ILE A 20 4.91 3.31 3.89
C ILE A 20 3.43 2.93 3.90
N ALA A 21 2.60 3.67 3.16
CA ALA A 21 1.16 3.40 3.05
C ALA A 21 0.92 2.01 2.47
N THR A 22 1.69 1.60 1.46
CA THR A 22 1.57 0.27 0.85
C THR A 22 1.94 -0.84 1.82
N ALA A 23 3.04 -0.68 2.56
CA ALA A 23 3.44 -1.66 3.55
C ALA A 23 2.39 -1.82 4.66
N PHE A 24 1.67 -0.74 5.01
CA PHE A 24 0.51 -0.83 5.90
C PHE A 24 -0.66 -1.57 5.24
N THR A 25 -1.04 -1.17 4.02
CA THR A 25 -2.17 -1.76 3.28
C THR A 25 -1.98 -3.25 3.05
N VAL A 26 -0.78 -3.73 2.72
CA VAL A 26 -0.52 -5.17 2.51
C VAL A 26 -0.73 -5.98 3.79
N ARG A 27 -0.48 -5.39 4.96
CA ARG A 27 -0.70 -6.05 6.27
C ARG A 27 -2.14 -5.98 6.74
N HIS A 28 -2.91 -4.99 6.28
CA HIS A 28 -4.28 -4.71 6.71
C HIS A 28 -5.18 -4.32 5.51
N PRO A 29 -5.29 -5.16 4.46
CA PRO A 29 -6.00 -4.80 3.24
C PRO A 29 -7.49 -4.54 3.48
N GLU A 30 -8.08 -5.16 4.51
CA GLU A 30 -9.48 -5.00 4.91
C GLU A 30 -9.82 -3.58 5.41
N ARG A 31 -8.81 -2.80 5.81
CA ARG A 31 -9.00 -1.45 6.37
C ARG A 31 -8.87 -0.34 5.33
N VAL A 32 -8.27 -0.62 4.18
CA VAL A 32 -7.90 0.41 3.20
C VAL A 32 -8.72 0.24 1.93
N LYS A 33 -9.52 1.27 1.63
CA LYS A 33 -10.39 1.29 0.46
C LYS A 33 -9.70 1.82 -0.78
N ARG A 34 -8.82 2.82 -0.61
CA ARG A 34 -8.19 3.54 -1.73
C ARG A 34 -6.78 3.96 -1.40
N MET A 35 -5.95 4.00 -2.44
CA MET A 35 -4.60 4.54 -2.39
C MET A 35 -4.39 5.48 -3.57
N VAL A 36 -3.85 6.66 -3.31
CA VAL A 36 -3.43 7.64 -4.31
C VAL A 36 -1.93 7.86 -4.14
N TYR A 37 -1.17 7.67 -5.22
CA TYR A 37 0.27 7.90 -5.24
C TYR A 37 0.56 9.21 -5.98
N ALA A 38 1.30 10.11 -5.35
CA ALA A 38 1.68 11.39 -5.91
C ALA A 38 3.19 11.56 -5.87
N ASN A 39 3.86 11.51 -7.02
CA ASN A 39 5.33 11.45 -7.12
C ASN A 39 5.91 10.44 -6.13
N SER A 40 5.43 9.20 -6.22
CA SER A 40 5.69 8.15 -5.25
C SER A 40 5.59 6.78 -5.92
N LEU A 41 5.95 5.73 -5.20
CA LEU A 41 5.91 4.34 -5.63
C LEU A 41 5.28 3.47 -4.54
N ALA A 42 4.72 2.32 -4.91
CA ALA A 42 4.12 1.40 -3.95
C ALA A 42 5.18 0.67 -3.09
N GLY A 43 6.36 0.43 -3.65
CA GLY A 43 7.49 -0.21 -2.98
C GLY A 43 8.29 -1.03 -3.99
N TYR A 44 9.42 -1.57 -3.55
CA TYR A 44 10.18 -2.54 -4.33
C TYR A 44 9.65 -3.94 -4.02
N GLY A 45 8.71 -4.43 -4.83
CA GLY A 45 8.24 -5.80 -4.76
C GLY A 45 9.25 -6.78 -5.39
N ARG A 46 9.43 -7.96 -4.79
CA ARG A 46 10.09 -9.09 -5.46
C ARG A 46 9.04 -9.87 -6.23
N ILE A 47 9.08 -9.80 -7.56
CA ILE A 47 8.37 -10.77 -8.39
C ILE A 47 9.10 -12.11 -8.31
N ASN A 48 8.37 -13.18 -7.94
CA ASN A 48 8.89 -14.52 -8.10
C ASN A 48 8.87 -14.84 -9.60
N MET A 49 10.04 -14.97 -10.23
CA MET A 49 10.16 -15.20 -11.68
C MET A 49 9.46 -16.48 -12.16
N LYS A 50 9.08 -17.39 -11.25
CA LYS A 50 8.30 -18.61 -11.59
C LYS A 50 6.89 -18.34 -12.12
N THR A 51 6.34 -17.15 -11.90
CA THR A 51 4.95 -16.77 -12.26
C THR A 51 4.82 -15.85 -13.48
N GLN A 52 5.90 -15.55 -14.20
CA GLN A 52 5.83 -14.81 -15.46
C GLN A 52 5.38 -15.75 -16.60
N PRO A 53 4.28 -15.45 -17.32
CA PRO A 53 3.99 -16.11 -18.58
C PRO A 53 5.14 -15.81 -19.56
N ARG A 54 5.59 -16.83 -20.30
CA ARG A 54 6.59 -16.66 -21.36
C ARG A 54 6.12 -15.70 -22.44
#